data_AF-A0A1G2Z8M7-F1
#
_entry.id   AF-A0A1G2Z8M7-F1
#
_cell.length_a   1.000
_cell.length_b   1.000
_cell.length_c   1.000
_cell.angle_alpha   90.00
_cell.angle_beta   90.00
_cell.angle_gamma   90.00
#
_symmetry.space_group_name_H-M   'P 1'
#
loop_
_entity.id
_entity.type
_entity.pdbx_description
1 polymer ?
#
loop_
_entity_poly.entity_id
_entity_poly.type
_entity_poly.pdbx_seq_one_letter_code
_entity_poly.pdbx_strand_id
1 'polypeptide(L)'
;MIELLVVIAIIAILMAVLVPALKIAREQARGISCLSNQRSLAQAYIMYADDNEGSVCAGMAAHGPVNGIPPWVMPPLDYAGGQIVPMASGNVTLEQRYNGLRAGVLYPYLKEVEVYHCPGDSRKNLGTSLGNSLAYCIYRSYSLPDYMKAVERIDPKKLFTFKEQAMKMLFVEEIYDGASGNFNHGGWSYNPFTNSMWDPLGVFHSDACTFSFMDGHAERKKWEDKRTIIYCNSRAEAAARGFGKDQRFNPPNEDLDWLDLHYPGKTHIGP
;
A
#
# COMPACT_ATOMS: atom_id res chain seq x y z
N MET A 1 31.18 30.97 34.59
CA MET A 1 30.00 30.07 34.65
C MET A 1 28.77 30.64 33.94
N ILE A 2 28.47 31.94 34.08
CA ILE A 2 27.33 32.60 33.39
C ILE A 2 27.44 32.51 31.87
N GLU A 3 28.64 32.67 31.30
CA GLU A 3 28.87 32.58 29.85
C GLU A 3 28.43 31.24 29.25
N LEU A 4 28.70 30.13 29.95
CA LEU A 4 28.28 28.80 29.51
C LEU A 4 26.76 28.63 29.57
N LEU A 5 26.10 29.22 30.56
CA LEU A 5 24.64 29.17 30.71
C LEU A 5 23.93 29.93 29.59
N VAL A 6 24.45 31.10 29.20
CA VAL A 6 23.89 31.89 28.08
C VAL A 6 23.98 31.11 26.77
N VAL A 7 25.10 30.43 26.50
CA VAL A 7 25.28 29.63 25.28
C VAL A 7 24.29 28.47 25.24
N ILE A 8 24.11 27.75 26.35
CA ILE A 8 23.15 26.63 26.43
C ILE A 8 21.72 27.15 26.24
N ALA A 9 21.37 28.30 26.83
CA ALA A 9 20.05 28.91 26.66
C ALA A 9 19.76 29.24 25.18
N ILE A 10 20.73 29.78 24.46
CA ILE A 10 20.59 30.08 23.02
C ILE A 10 20.43 28.78 22.21
N ILE A 11 21.26 27.76 22.46
CA ILE A 11 21.13 26.45 21.79
C ILE A 11 19.76 25.83 22.05
N ALA A 12 19.25 25.90 23.28
CA ALA A 12 17.94 25.39 23.64
C ALA A 12 16.81 26.09 22.87
N ILE A 13 16.87 27.42 22.73
CA ILE A 13 15.89 28.20 21.95
C ILE A 13 15.93 27.80 20.46
N LEU A 14 17.14 27.69 19.89
CA LEU A 14 17.29 27.29 18.49
C LEU A 14 16.76 25.87 18.24
N MET A 15 17.06 24.92 19.13
CA MET A 15 16.56 23.55 19.04
C MET A 15 15.04 23.47 19.19
N ALA A 16 14.43 24.29 20.05
CA ALA A 16 12.99 24.34 20.23
C ALA A 16 12.23 24.72 18.94
N VAL A 17 12.83 25.55 18.08
CA VAL A 17 12.25 25.94 16.78
C VAL A 17 12.64 24.95 15.67
N LEU A 18 13.87 24.44 15.70
CA LEU A 18 14.40 23.59 14.63
C LEU A 18 13.78 22.18 14.62
N VAL A 19 13.51 21.59 15.78
CA VAL A 19 12.99 20.21 15.88
C VAL A 19 11.59 20.07 15.26
N PRO A 20 10.60 20.95 15.53
CA PRO A 20 9.29 20.90 14.87
C PRO A 20 9.40 21.10 13.35
N ALA A 21 10.20 22.07 12.90
CA ALA A 21 10.39 22.34 11.47
C ALA A 21 10.99 21.14 10.74
N LEU A 22 12.02 20.51 11.32
CA LEU A 22 12.66 19.32 10.75
C LEU A 22 11.71 18.12 10.68
N LYS A 23 10.82 17.95 11.67
CA LYS A 23 9.81 16.88 11.65
C LYS A 23 8.87 17.04 10.45
N ILE A 24 8.36 18.26 10.21
CA ILE A 24 7.48 18.56 9.08
C ILE A 24 8.22 18.36 7.75
N ALA A 25 9.47 18.84 7.64
CA ALA A 25 10.26 18.68 6.43
C ALA A 25 10.53 17.21 6.09
N ARG A 26 10.87 16.38 7.10
CA ARG A 26 11.07 14.94 6.92
C ARG A 26 9.78 14.24 6.47
N GLU A 27 8.65 14.62 7.03
CA GLU A 27 7.35 14.07 6.65
C GLU A 27 7.00 14.39 5.20
N GLN A 28 7.20 15.63 4.77
CA GLN A 28 7.00 16.02 3.37
C GLN A 28 7.93 15.25 2.42
N ALA A 29 9.20 15.07 2.80
CA ALA A 29 10.16 14.30 2.02
C ALA A 29 9.74 12.82 1.88
N ARG A 30 9.24 12.20 2.95
CA ARG A 30 8.68 10.84 2.91
C ARG A 30 7.49 10.74 1.94
N GLY A 31 6.60 11.72 1.95
CA GLY A 31 5.48 11.80 1.03
C GLY A 31 5.91 11.90 -0.43
N ILE A 32 6.93 12.71 -0.74
CA ILE A 32 7.48 12.83 -2.10
C ILE A 32 8.10 11.50 -2.55
N SER A 33 8.88 10.84 -1.68
CA SER A 33 9.47 9.54 -1.98
C SER A 33 8.41 8.45 -2.17
N CYS A 34 7.35 8.44 -1.35
CA CYS A 34 6.22 7.54 -1.51
C CYS A 34 5.51 7.75 -2.87
N LEU A 35 5.26 9.01 -3.24
CA LEU A 35 4.69 9.35 -4.54
C LEU A 35 5.58 8.89 -5.72
N SER A 36 6.89 9.03 -5.58
CA SER A 36 7.86 8.52 -6.57
C SER A 36 7.79 6.99 -6.68
N ASN A 37 7.71 6.29 -5.54
CA ASN A 37 7.61 4.84 -5.50
C ASN A 37 6.33 4.34 -6.20
N GLN A 38 5.19 5.01 -5.97
CA GLN A 38 3.93 4.74 -6.66
C GLN A 38 4.05 4.89 -8.18
N ARG A 39 4.71 5.96 -8.68
CA ARG A 39 4.96 6.14 -10.12
C ARG A 39 5.80 5.00 -10.67
N SER A 40 6.90 4.66 -10.01
CA SER A 40 7.77 3.57 -10.44
C SER A 40 7.02 2.23 -10.51
N LEU A 41 6.19 1.92 -9.51
CA LEU A 41 5.33 0.73 -9.51
C LEU A 41 4.34 0.70 -10.66
N ALA A 42 3.68 1.83 -10.92
CA ALA A 42 2.71 1.95 -12.01
C ALA A 42 3.36 1.75 -13.38
N GLN A 43 4.52 2.38 -13.60
CA GLN A 43 5.31 2.19 -14.82
C GLN A 43 5.76 0.74 -14.99
N ALA A 44 6.23 0.09 -13.91
CA ALA A 44 6.58 -1.33 -13.92
C ALA A 44 5.39 -2.23 -14.29
N TYR A 45 4.21 -1.91 -13.78
CA TYR A 45 2.99 -2.64 -14.12
C TYR A 45 2.58 -2.45 -15.58
N ILE A 46 2.69 -1.22 -16.11
CA ILE A 46 2.41 -0.94 -17.52
C ILE A 46 3.37 -1.70 -18.43
N MET A 47 4.67 -1.70 -18.12
CA MET A 47 5.65 -2.48 -18.89
C MET A 47 5.37 -3.99 -18.81
N TYR A 48 5.02 -4.50 -17.62
CA TYR A 48 4.58 -5.89 -17.48
C TYR A 48 3.36 -6.19 -18.36
N ALA A 49 2.35 -5.33 -18.33
CA ALA A 49 1.15 -5.51 -19.13
C ALA A 49 1.48 -5.47 -20.64
N ASP A 50 2.36 -4.58 -21.09
CA ASP A 50 2.82 -4.50 -22.48
C ASP A 50 3.44 -5.82 -22.95
N ASP A 51 4.37 -6.38 -22.17
CA ASP A 51 5.02 -7.67 -22.44
C ASP A 51 4.07 -8.88 -22.35
N ASN A 52 2.89 -8.73 -21.72
CA ASN A 52 1.94 -9.81 -21.44
C ASN A 52 0.56 -9.55 -22.08
N GLU A 53 0.51 -8.93 -23.26
CA GLU A 53 -0.72 -8.70 -24.05
C GLU A 53 -1.84 -7.94 -23.32
N GLY A 54 -1.44 -7.00 -22.46
CA GLY A 54 -2.29 -6.20 -21.59
C GLY A 54 -2.76 -6.93 -20.32
N SER A 55 -2.30 -8.15 -20.05
CA SER A 55 -2.78 -8.96 -18.92
C SER A 55 -2.45 -8.33 -17.57
N VAL A 56 -3.38 -8.45 -16.63
CA VAL A 56 -3.16 -8.10 -15.23
C VAL A 56 -2.53 -9.26 -14.46
N CYS A 57 -1.71 -8.99 -13.45
CA CYS A 57 -1.11 -10.00 -12.58
C CYS A 57 -2.01 -10.36 -11.38
N ALA A 58 -1.71 -11.45 -10.69
CA ALA A 58 -2.43 -11.81 -9.47
C ALA A 58 -2.05 -10.83 -8.35
N GLY A 59 -3.04 -10.26 -7.68
CA GLY A 59 -2.84 -9.23 -6.64
C GLY A 59 -2.49 -9.78 -5.26
N MET A 60 -2.82 -11.05 -5.03
CA MET A 60 -2.49 -11.74 -3.80
C MET A 60 -1.00 -12.15 -3.79
N ALA A 61 -0.31 -11.93 -2.69
CA ALA A 61 1.00 -12.51 -2.49
C ALA A 61 0.87 -14.04 -2.37
N ALA A 62 1.59 -14.81 -3.18
CA ALA A 62 1.50 -16.27 -3.13
C ALA A 62 2.86 -16.93 -3.37
N HIS A 63 3.05 -18.15 -2.88
CA HIS A 63 4.27 -18.95 -3.10
C HIS A 63 4.35 -19.57 -4.51
N GLY A 64 3.47 -19.16 -5.43
CA GLY A 64 3.41 -19.60 -6.81
C GLY A 64 2.22 -18.99 -7.54
N PRO A 65 2.00 -19.37 -8.81
CA PRO A 65 0.87 -18.86 -9.57
C PRO A 65 -0.49 -19.19 -8.94
N VAL A 66 -1.36 -18.20 -8.83
CA VAL A 66 -2.76 -18.36 -8.41
C VAL A 66 -3.59 -18.56 -9.67
N ASN A 67 -4.24 -19.72 -9.80
CA ASN A 67 -5.00 -20.10 -11.01
C ASN A 67 -4.18 -19.92 -12.31
N GLY A 68 -2.88 -20.22 -12.23
CA GLY A 68 -1.95 -20.12 -13.34
C GLY A 68 -1.47 -18.69 -13.67
N ILE A 69 -1.89 -17.67 -12.91
CA ILE A 69 -1.38 -16.30 -13.01
C ILE A 69 -0.31 -16.07 -11.94
N PRO A 70 0.89 -15.60 -12.30
CA PRO A 70 1.93 -15.31 -11.33
C PRO A 70 1.62 -14.05 -10.50
N PRO A 71 1.98 -14.02 -9.21
CA PRO A 71 1.73 -12.88 -8.34
C PRO A 71 2.76 -11.77 -8.52
N TRP A 72 2.35 -10.52 -8.31
CA TRP A 72 3.26 -9.36 -8.42
C TRP A 72 4.30 -9.28 -7.30
N VAL A 73 4.02 -9.93 -6.18
CA VAL A 73 4.94 -10.14 -5.04
C VAL A 73 4.69 -11.52 -4.46
N MET A 74 5.71 -12.08 -3.79
CA MET A 74 5.55 -13.30 -3.01
C MET A 74 5.71 -13.00 -1.51
N PRO A 75 5.18 -13.85 -0.61
CA PRO A 75 5.51 -13.81 0.80
C PRO A 75 7.03 -13.96 1.01
N PRO A 76 7.56 -13.71 2.21
CA PRO A 76 8.98 -13.86 2.48
C PRO A 76 9.50 -15.26 2.15
N LEU A 77 10.64 -15.32 1.45
CA LEU A 77 11.25 -16.54 0.94
C LEU A 77 12.66 -16.71 1.52
N ASP A 78 13.03 -17.96 1.78
CA ASP A 78 14.38 -18.31 2.18
C ASP A 78 15.14 -18.97 1.03
N TYR A 79 16.47 -18.88 1.08
CA TYR A 79 17.35 -19.55 0.13
C TYR A 79 18.09 -20.68 0.84
N ALA A 80 17.57 -21.89 0.70
CA ALA A 80 18.17 -23.09 1.24
C ALA A 80 18.58 -24.02 0.09
N GLY A 81 19.84 -24.47 0.09
CA GLY A 81 20.33 -25.46 -0.90
C GLY A 81 20.22 -24.99 -2.36
N GLY A 82 20.26 -23.69 -2.63
CA GLY A 82 20.13 -23.13 -3.98
C GLY A 82 18.69 -23.08 -4.52
N GLN A 83 17.70 -23.34 -3.68
CA GLN A 83 16.28 -23.25 -4.03
C GLN A 83 15.56 -22.21 -3.19
N ILE A 84 14.53 -21.63 -3.79
CA ILE A 84 13.54 -20.81 -3.09
C ILE A 84 12.67 -21.76 -2.28
N VAL A 85 12.69 -21.61 -0.96
CA VAL A 85 11.83 -22.38 -0.07
C VAL A 85 10.89 -21.44 0.72
N PRO A 86 9.60 -21.81 0.86
CA PRO A 86 8.70 -21.10 1.77
C PRO A 86 9.27 -21.10 3.20
N MET A 87 9.03 -20.02 3.92
CA MET A 87 9.44 -19.92 5.32
C MET A 87 8.64 -20.90 6.20
N ALA A 88 9.31 -21.95 6.69
CA ALA A 88 8.69 -23.04 7.44
C ALA A 88 8.15 -22.60 8.82
N SER A 89 8.91 -21.79 9.57
CA SER A 89 8.49 -21.18 10.84
C SER A 89 9.53 -20.15 11.31
N GLY A 90 9.18 -19.35 12.33
CA GLY A 90 10.14 -18.46 13.00
C GLY A 90 10.16 -17.03 12.47
N ASN A 91 11.16 -16.26 12.94
CA ASN A 91 11.29 -14.83 12.63
C ASN A 91 11.76 -14.61 11.19
N VAL A 92 11.07 -13.70 10.49
CA VAL A 92 11.38 -13.33 9.11
C VAL A 92 12.32 -12.14 9.06
N THR A 93 13.54 -12.37 8.57
CA THR A 93 14.52 -11.30 8.31
C THR A 93 14.08 -10.36 7.20
N LEU A 94 14.67 -9.16 7.15
CA LEU A 94 14.41 -8.21 6.07
C LEU A 94 14.80 -8.76 4.69
N GLU A 95 15.92 -9.47 4.60
CA GLU A 95 16.39 -10.08 3.36
C GLU A 95 15.40 -11.15 2.85
N GLN A 96 14.83 -11.96 3.74
CA GLN A 96 13.80 -12.93 3.35
C GLN A 96 12.55 -12.26 2.78
N ARG A 97 12.19 -11.07 3.28
CA ARG A 97 11.10 -10.27 2.68
C ARG A 97 11.49 -9.78 1.28
N TYR A 98 12.72 -9.31 1.12
CA TYR A 98 13.24 -8.89 -0.18
C TYR A 98 13.24 -10.03 -1.18
N ASN A 99 13.60 -11.25 -0.78
CA ASN A 99 13.54 -12.42 -1.65
C ASN A 99 12.13 -12.65 -2.22
N GLY A 100 11.10 -12.49 -1.39
CA GLY A 100 9.70 -12.54 -1.83
C GLY A 100 9.35 -11.47 -2.87
N LEU A 101 9.86 -10.25 -2.71
CA LEU A 101 9.67 -9.18 -3.69
C LEU A 101 10.43 -9.47 -4.99
N ARG A 102 11.67 -9.94 -4.91
CA ARG A 102 12.52 -10.26 -6.06
C ARG A 102 11.94 -11.38 -6.93
N ALA A 103 11.15 -12.27 -6.33
CA ALA A 103 10.49 -13.37 -7.02
C ALA A 103 9.15 -12.96 -7.67
N GLY A 104 8.62 -11.77 -7.37
CA GLY A 104 7.39 -11.25 -7.97
C GLY A 104 7.58 -10.74 -9.41
N VAL A 105 6.52 -10.79 -10.22
CA VAL A 105 6.63 -10.49 -11.66
C VAL A 105 6.93 -9.04 -12.03
N LEU A 106 6.75 -8.10 -11.10
CA LEU A 106 7.08 -6.70 -11.37
C LEU A 106 8.55 -6.37 -11.08
N TYR A 107 9.26 -7.22 -10.33
CA TYR A 107 10.64 -6.94 -9.94
C TYR A 107 11.61 -6.80 -11.13
N PRO A 108 11.53 -7.59 -12.22
CA PRO A 108 12.39 -7.41 -13.39
C PRO A 108 12.34 -6.01 -14.01
N TYR A 109 11.21 -5.32 -13.86
CA TYR A 109 10.95 -3.97 -14.37
C TYR A 109 11.38 -2.86 -13.41
N LEU A 110 11.42 -3.16 -12.11
CA LEU A 110 11.80 -2.22 -11.05
C LEU A 110 13.27 -2.30 -10.68
N LYS A 111 13.77 -3.53 -10.47
CA LYS A 111 15.11 -3.90 -10.00
C LYS A 111 15.50 -3.31 -8.63
N GLU A 112 14.54 -2.76 -7.89
CA GLU A 112 14.74 -2.13 -6.59
C GLU A 112 13.62 -2.51 -5.61
N VAL A 113 14.00 -3.19 -4.52
CA VAL A 113 13.03 -3.69 -3.52
C VAL A 113 12.46 -2.59 -2.63
N GLU A 114 13.17 -1.48 -2.44
CA GLU A 114 12.73 -0.36 -1.61
C GLU A 114 11.50 0.35 -2.18
N VAL A 115 11.30 0.25 -3.50
CA VAL A 115 10.15 0.86 -4.19
C VAL A 115 8.82 0.27 -3.72
N TYR A 116 8.79 -0.95 -3.19
CA TYR A 116 7.56 -1.60 -2.72
C TYR A 116 7.06 -1.04 -1.39
N HIS A 117 7.87 -0.25 -0.69
CA HIS A 117 7.60 0.22 0.66
C HIS A 117 7.50 1.75 0.72
N CYS A 118 6.61 2.23 1.56
CA CYS A 118 6.49 3.64 1.87
C CYS A 118 7.49 4.00 2.97
N PRO A 119 8.32 5.05 2.81
CA PRO A 119 9.23 5.50 3.87
C PRO A 119 8.55 5.99 5.16
N GLY A 120 7.25 6.31 5.09
CA GLY A 120 6.42 6.65 6.24
C GLY A 120 5.81 5.43 6.95
N ASP A 121 5.82 4.26 6.32
CA ASP A 121 5.29 3.04 6.89
C ASP A 121 6.30 2.39 7.85
N SER A 122 6.08 2.58 9.14
CA SER A 122 6.94 1.99 10.17
C SER A 122 6.55 0.56 10.57
N ARG A 123 5.57 -0.08 9.91
CA ARG A 123 5.07 -1.41 10.34
C ARG A 123 6.13 -2.49 10.27
N LYS A 124 7.18 -2.32 9.46
CA LYS A 124 8.37 -3.20 9.48
C LYS A 124 9.07 -3.26 10.85
N ASN A 125 8.90 -2.25 11.69
CA ASN A 125 9.47 -2.18 13.04
C ASN A 125 8.60 -2.84 14.12
N LEU A 126 7.35 -3.20 13.80
CA LEU A 126 6.42 -3.84 14.74
C LEU A 126 6.73 -5.33 14.98
N GLY A 127 7.79 -5.85 14.35
CA GLY A 127 8.28 -7.22 14.52
C GLY A 127 7.94 -8.13 13.35
N THR A 128 8.34 -9.39 13.50
CA THR A 128 8.17 -10.46 12.51
C THR A 128 7.01 -11.34 12.94
N SER A 129 6.04 -11.54 12.06
CA SER A 129 5.12 -12.67 12.25
C SER A 129 5.89 -13.98 12.22
N LEU A 130 5.50 -14.87 13.12
CA LEU A 130 6.03 -16.23 13.23
C LEU A 130 5.57 -17.01 11.99
N GLY A 131 6.55 -17.55 11.24
CA GLY A 131 6.29 -18.30 10.01
C GLY A 131 5.30 -19.46 10.18
N ASN A 132 4.65 -19.82 9.07
CA ASN A 132 3.54 -20.75 8.89
C ASN A 132 2.12 -20.26 9.25
N SER A 133 1.96 -18.96 9.57
CA SER A 133 0.65 -18.30 9.53
C SER A 133 0.64 -17.23 8.44
N LEU A 134 -0.53 -16.92 7.85
CA LEU A 134 -0.71 -15.87 6.83
C LEU A 134 -0.29 -14.47 7.30
N ALA A 135 0.18 -14.30 8.53
CA ALA A 135 0.55 -13.03 9.13
C ALA A 135 1.94 -12.51 8.68
N TYR A 136 2.56 -13.02 7.61
CA TYR A 136 3.84 -12.50 7.11
C TYR A 136 3.78 -10.99 6.86
N CYS A 137 4.52 -10.19 7.64
CA CYS A 137 4.72 -8.79 7.31
C CYS A 137 5.56 -8.70 6.02
N ILE A 138 4.89 -8.72 4.86
CA ILE A 138 5.53 -8.47 3.57
C ILE A 138 6.15 -7.06 3.63
N TYR A 139 7.34 -6.87 3.05
CA TYR A 139 7.95 -5.55 2.93
C TYR A 139 7.24 -4.74 1.84
N ARG A 140 5.95 -4.48 2.00
CA ARG A 140 5.20 -3.64 1.07
C ARG A 140 4.18 -2.75 1.77
N SER A 141 4.01 -1.55 1.24
CA SER A 141 3.02 -0.58 1.71
C SER A 141 1.92 -0.34 0.69
N TYR A 142 2.04 -0.92 -0.51
CA TYR A 142 1.12 -0.72 -1.61
C TYR A 142 0.41 -2.02 -1.97
N SER A 143 -0.83 -1.89 -2.44
CA SER A 143 -1.65 -3.01 -2.88
C SER A 143 -2.42 -2.64 -4.15
N LEU A 144 -2.69 -3.64 -4.99
CA LEU A 144 -3.62 -3.50 -6.09
C LEU A 144 -5.05 -3.44 -5.52
N PRO A 145 -5.96 -2.60 -6.02
CA PRO A 145 -7.37 -2.72 -5.75
C PRO A 145 -7.84 -4.13 -6.07
N ASP A 146 -8.77 -4.65 -5.27
CA ASP A 146 -9.28 -6.01 -5.43
C ASP A 146 -9.91 -6.28 -6.80
N TYR A 147 -10.38 -5.23 -7.48
CA TYR A 147 -10.85 -5.33 -8.86
C TYR A 147 -9.73 -5.61 -9.87
N MET A 148 -8.51 -5.10 -9.64
CA MET A 148 -7.40 -5.20 -10.58
C MET A 148 -6.61 -6.50 -10.48
N LYS A 149 -6.87 -7.33 -9.46
CA LYS A 149 -6.24 -8.64 -9.37
C LYS A 149 -6.79 -9.57 -10.45
N ALA A 150 -5.90 -10.25 -11.17
CA ALA A 150 -6.31 -11.38 -11.98
C ALA A 150 -6.84 -12.51 -11.08
N VAL A 151 -7.96 -13.12 -11.48
CA VAL A 151 -8.48 -14.32 -10.79
C VAL A 151 -8.20 -15.61 -11.56
N GLU A 152 -7.89 -15.54 -12.86
CA GLU A 152 -7.59 -16.69 -13.71
C GLU A 152 -6.77 -16.29 -14.96
N ARG A 153 -6.25 -17.27 -15.70
CA ARG A 153 -5.47 -17.04 -16.93
C ARG A 153 -6.21 -16.28 -18.02
N ILE A 154 -7.51 -16.50 -18.11
CA ILE A 154 -8.39 -15.93 -19.13
C ILE A 154 -9.21 -14.76 -18.58
N ASP A 155 -8.74 -14.15 -17.49
CA ASP A 155 -9.41 -13.00 -16.89
C ASP A 155 -9.62 -11.92 -17.97
N PRO A 156 -10.86 -11.51 -18.25
CA PRO A 156 -11.15 -10.58 -19.34
C PRO A 156 -10.55 -9.19 -19.10
N LYS A 157 -10.12 -8.86 -17.88
CA LYS A 157 -9.49 -7.57 -17.58
C LYS A 157 -8.13 -7.49 -18.27
N LYS A 158 -8.00 -6.51 -19.17
CA LYS A 158 -6.72 -6.07 -19.73
C LYS A 158 -6.49 -4.62 -19.37
N LEU A 159 -5.29 -4.28 -18.87
CA LEU A 159 -4.95 -2.92 -18.43
C LEU A 159 -5.29 -1.85 -19.48
N PHE A 160 -5.00 -2.12 -20.75
CA PHE A 160 -5.22 -1.18 -21.86
C PHE A 160 -6.67 -1.12 -22.36
N THR A 161 -7.59 -1.92 -21.80
CA THR A 161 -9.01 -1.87 -22.15
C THR A 161 -9.83 -0.96 -21.23
N PHE A 162 -9.26 -0.54 -20.10
CA PHE A 162 -9.91 0.41 -19.20
C PHE A 162 -10.04 1.78 -19.87
N LYS A 163 -11.21 2.40 -19.72
CA LYS A 163 -11.45 3.79 -20.13
C LYS A 163 -10.97 4.74 -19.03
N GLU A 164 -10.61 5.96 -19.43
CA GLU A 164 -10.20 7.02 -18.49
C GLU A 164 -9.07 6.57 -17.56
N GLN A 165 -8.03 5.93 -18.10
CA GLN A 165 -6.94 5.33 -17.31
C GLN A 165 -6.28 6.30 -16.32
N ALA A 166 -6.23 7.59 -16.64
CA ALA A 166 -5.76 8.64 -15.72
C ALA A 166 -6.64 8.78 -14.47
N MET A 167 -7.93 8.48 -14.55
CA MET A 167 -8.84 8.54 -13.41
C MET A 167 -8.89 7.22 -12.63
N LYS A 168 -8.37 6.11 -13.17
CA LYS A 168 -8.52 4.79 -12.54
C LYS A 168 -7.27 4.41 -11.77
N MET A 169 -7.43 4.23 -10.46
CA MET A 169 -6.32 3.87 -9.58
C MET A 169 -5.79 2.47 -9.92
N LEU A 170 -4.47 2.30 -9.82
CA LEU A 170 -3.77 1.05 -10.09
C LEU A 170 -3.18 0.46 -8.81
N PHE A 171 -2.46 1.25 -8.02
CA PHE A 171 -2.07 0.88 -6.66
C PHE A 171 -2.54 1.92 -5.66
N VAL A 172 -2.77 1.44 -4.44
CA VAL A 172 -3.11 2.27 -3.28
C VAL A 172 -2.11 2.00 -2.17
N GLU A 173 -1.81 3.02 -1.37
CA GLU A 173 -1.08 2.83 -0.12
C GLU A 173 -2.04 2.24 0.94
N GLU A 174 -1.83 0.98 1.30
CA GLU A 174 -2.72 0.23 2.19
C GLU A 174 -2.11 0.09 3.58
N ILE A 175 -2.95 0.33 4.60
CA ILE A 175 -2.65 0.06 5.99
C ILE A 175 -3.59 -1.01 6.50
N TYR A 176 -3.34 -2.28 6.19
CA TYR A 176 -4.03 -3.34 6.92
C TYR A 176 -3.42 -3.48 8.33
N ASP A 177 -4.18 -3.08 9.34
CA ASP A 177 -3.87 -3.35 10.75
C ASP A 177 -5.05 -4.10 11.39
N GLY A 178 -4.92 -5.41 11.53
CA GLY A 178 -5.93 -6.28 12.16
C GLY A 178 -5.33 -7.04 13.32
N ALA A 179 -6.18 -7.48 14.26
CA ALA A 179 -5.78 -8.21 15.47
C ALA A 179 -4.96 -9.49 15.22
N SER A 180 -4.95 -9.99 13.98
CA SER A 180 -4.19 -11.18 13.59
C SER A 180 -2.89 -10.85 12.84
N GLY A 181 -2.51 -9.57 12.70
CA GLY A 181 -1.28 -9.13 12.04
C GLY A 181 -1.52 -8.20 10.84
N ASN A 182 -0.44 -7.64 10.30
CA ASN A 182 -0.46 -6.79 9.11
C ASN A 182 -0.50 -7.67 7.85
N PHE A 183 -1.71 -7.94 7.34
CA PHE A 183 -1.97 -8.85 6.22
C PHE A 183 -2.01 -8.15 4.88
N ASN A 184 -1.08 -7.25 4.55
CA ASN A 184 -0.94 -6.75 3.18
C ASN A 184 -0.52 -7.91 2.24
N HIS A 185 -1.38 -8.91 2.07
CA HIS A 185 -1.25 -10.16 1.32
C HIS A 185 -2.29 -10.19 0.21
N GLY A 186 -3.48 -9.64 0.43
CA GLY A 186 -4.53 -9.54 -0.59
C GLY A 186 -4.36 -8.34 -1.52
N GLY A 187 -5.44 -8.00 -2.23
CA GLY A 187 -5.60 -6.65 -2.76
C GLY A 187 -6.29 -5.76 -1.73
N TRP A 188 -6.36 -4.46 -2.02
CA TRP A 188 -7.12 -3.52 -1.21
C TRP A 188 -8.60 -3.63 -1.53
N SER A 189 -9.40 -3.91 -0.51
CA SER A 189 -10.83 -4.17 -0.64
C SER A 189 -11.68 -2.92 -0.36
N TYR A 190 -12.49 -2.57 -1.37
CA TYR A 190 -13.48 -1.49 -1.32
C TYR A 190 -14.77 -1.98 -1.96
N ASN A 191 -15.90 -1.69 -1.33
CA ASN A 191 -17.21 -2.02 -1.87
C ASN A 191 -17.91 -0.75 -2.38
N PRO A 192 -17.96 -0.54 -3.71
CA PRO A 192 -18.64 0.62 -4.30
C PRO A 192 -20.15 0.62 -4.07
N PHE A 193 -20.78 -0.56 -3.94
CA PHE A 193 -22.23 -0.65 -3.75
C PHE A 193 -22.70 -0.13 -2.39
N THR A 194 -21.91 -0.38 -1.35
CA THR A 194 -22.22 0.06 0.02
C THR A 194 -21.50 1.35 0.40
N ASN A 195 -20.63 1.86 -0.49
CA ASN A 195 -19.72 2.98 -0.22
C ASN A 195 -18.94 2.77 1.10
N SER A 196 -18.26 1.62 1.21
CA SER A 196 -17.55 1.22 2.43
C SER A 196 -16.18 0.61 2.11
N MET A 197 -15.16 1.05 2.85
CA MET A 197 -13.83 0.44 2.81
C MET A 197 -13.78 -0.78 3.75
N TRP A 198 -13.25 -1.90 3.25
CA TRP A 198 -12.95 -3.06 4.08
C TRP A 198 -11.54 -2.96 4.66
N ASP A 199 -10.60 -2.55 3.82
CA ASP A 199 -9.20 -2.42 4.18
C ASP A 199 -8.84 -0.94 4.36
N PRO A 200 -8.12 -0.56 5.44
CA PRO A 200 -7.76 0.83 5.67
C PRO A 200 -6.64 1.29 4.73
N LEU A 201 -6.59 2.60 4.47
CA LEU A 201 -5.62 3.24 3.58
C LEU A 201 -4.56 4.03 4.35
N GLY A 202 -3.53 4.43 3.62
CA GLY A 202 -2.44 5.30 4.06
C GLY A 202 -2.91 6.55 4.81
N VAL A 203 -2.34 6.79 5.99
CA VAL A 203 -2.38 8.10 6.67
C VAL A 203 -0.97 8.58 7.02
N PHE A 204 0.04 7.99 6.39
CA PHE A 204 1.47 8.14 6.72
C PHE A 204 2.07 9.49 6.38
N HIS A 205 1.37 10.35 5.62
CA HIS A 205 1.92 11.60 5.08
C HIS A 205 1.08 12.80 5.49
N SER A 206 0.92 12.98 6.80
CA SER A 206 -0.02 13.96 7.39
C SER A 206 -1.46 13.72 6.90
N ASP A 207 -2.11 12.65 7.36
CA ASP A 207 -3.47 12.21 6.98
C ASP A 207 -3.71 12.18 5.46
N ALA A 208 -2.70 11.78 4.71
CA ALA A 208 -2.79 11.65 3.27
C ALA A 208 -2.33 10.26 2.84
N CYS A 209 -2.91 9.78 1.75
CA CYS A 209 -2.60 8.52 1.09
C CYS A 209 -2.08 8.81 -0.32
N THR A 210 -1.16 7.97 -0.80
CA THR A 210 -0.71 8.02 -2.19
C THR A 210 -1.38 6.95 -3.05
N PHE A 211 -1.59 7.29 -4.31
CA PHE A 211 -2.21 6.45 -5.32
C PHE A 211 -1.40 6.54 -6.58
N SER A 212 -1.31 5.43 -7.32
CA SER A 212 -0.96 5.48 -8.73
C SER A 212 -2.16 5.19 -9.61
N PHE A 213 -2.09 5.59 -10.87
CA PHE A 213 -3.16 5.46 -11.86
C PHE A 213 -2.70 4.63 -13.07
N MET A 214 -3.66 4.15 -13.85
CA MET A 214 -3.41 3.20 -14.94
C MET A 214 -2.64 3.79 -16.13
N ASP A 215 -2.57 5.13 -16.24
CA ASP A 215 -1.71 5.83 -17.20
C ASP A 215 -0.26 6.02 -16.68
N GLY A 216 0.01 5.59 -15.44
CA GLY A 216 1.33 5.58 -14.84
C GLY A 216 1.69 6.82 -14.03
N HIS A 217 0.80 7.79 -13.87
CA HIS A 217 1.03 8.88 -12.92
C HIS A 217 0.67 8.47 -11.48
N ALA A 218 0.98 9.35 -10.53
CA ALA A 218 0.62 9.18 -9.14
C ALA A 218 0.20 10.51 -8.52
N GLU A 219 -0.76 10.42 -7.60
CA GLU A 219 -1.32 11.54 -6.85
C GLU A 219 -1.34 11.23 -5.34
N ARG A 220 -1.37 12.29 -4.53
CA ARG A 220 -1.59 12.21 -3.09
C ARG A 220 -2.97 12.80 -2.76
N LYS A 221 -3.86 12.01 -2.17
CA LYS A 221 -5.13 12.46 -1.61
C LYS A 221 -4.97 12.75 -0.12
N LYS A 222 -5.20 14.00 0.28
CA LYS A 222 -5.41 14.37 1.69
C LYS A 222 -6.82 13.97 2.09
N TRP A 223 -6.99 13.31 3.22
CA TRP A 223 -8.31 12.99 3.75
C TRP A 223 -8.94 14.23 4.39
N GLU A 224 -10.15 14.55 3.96
CA GLU A 224 -10.90 15.72 4.42
C GLU A 224 -11.87 15.35 5.54
N ASP A 225 -12.48 14.15 5.45
CA ASP A 225 -13.40 13.65 6.45
C ASP A 225 -12.65 12.95 7.59
N LYS A 226 -12.83 13.47 8.81
CA LYS A 226 -12.22 12.89 10.02
C LYS A 226 -12.61 11.43 10.24
N ARG A 227 -13.77 10.99 9.77
CA ARG A 227 -14.21 9.59 9.87
C ARG A 227 -13.32 8.66 9.05
N THR A 228 -12.81 9.13 7.90
CA THR A 228 -11.81 8.41 7.09
C THR A 228 -10.52 8.22 7.88
N ILE A 229 -10.04 9.30 8.51
CA ILE A 229 -8.81 9.28 9.34
C ILE A 229 -8.98 8.35 10.54
N ILE A 230 -10.13 8.41 11.22
CA ILE A 230 -10.45 7.51 12.34
C ILE A 230 -10.47 6.05 11.86
N TYR A 231 -11.13 5.76 10.75
CA TYR A 231 -11.19 4.41 10.20
C TYR A 231 -9.81 3.86 9.84
N CYS A 232 -8.96 4.69 9.20
CA CYS A 232 -7.61 4.32 8.80
C CYS A 232 -6.66 4.12 10.00
N ASN A 233 -6.85 4.86 11.09
CA ASN A 233 -6.06 4.68 12.31
C ASN A 233 -6.59 3.56 13.22
N SER A 234 -7.91 3.36 13.30
CA SER A 234 -8.53 2.38 14.20
C SER A 234 -9.93 1.95 13.71
N ARG A 235 -9.99 0.76 13.10
CA ARG A 235 -11.27 0.13 12.71
C ARG A 235 -12.17 -0.15 13.90
N ALA A 236 -11.60 -0.50 15.06
CA ALA A 236 -12.36 -0.74 16.28
C ALA A 236 -13.05 0.54 16.78
N GLU A 237 -12.35 1.67 16.73
CA GLU A 237 -12.92 2.96 17.11
C GLU A 237 -14.00 3.42 16.12
N ALA A 238 -13.76 3.26 14.82
CA ALA A 238 -14.77 3.55 13.80
C ALA A 238 -16.04 2.72 14.01
N ALA A 239 -15.90 1.41 14.24
CA ALA A 239 -17.03 0.51 14.50
C ALA A 239 -17.82 0.91 15.76
N ALA A 240 -17.12 1.29 16.84
CA ALA A 240 -17.75 1.79 18.06
C ALA A 240 -18.55 3.10 17.85
N ARG A 241 -18.21 3.86 16.80
CA ARG A 241 -18.90 5.09 16.39
C ARG A 241 -19.95 4.87 15.29
N GLY A 242 -20.17 3.63 14.85
CA GLY A 242 -21.21 3.27 13.88
C GLY A 242 -20.89 3.61 12.42
N PHE A 243 -19.61 3.58 12.03
CA PHE A 243 -19.21 3.64 10.61
C PHE A 243 -17.99 2.72 10.33
N GLY A 244 -17.72 2.46 9.04
CA GLY A 244 -16.55 1.67 8.62
C GLY A 244 -16.93 0.44 7.81
N LYS A 245 -16.23 -0.68 8.05
CA LYS A 245 -16.43 -1.93 7.31
C LYS A 245 -17.89 -2.37 7.37
N ASP A 246 -18.47 -2.65 6.20
CA ASP A 246 -19.86 -3.09 6.02
C ASP A 246 -20.91 -2.11 6.57
N GLN A 247 -20.53 -0.85 6.83
CA GLN A 247 -21.42 0.20 7.30
C GLN A 247 -21.34 1.40 6.39
N ARG A 248 -22.50 1.87 5.93
CA ARG A 248 -22.58 3.07 5.11
C ARG A 248 -22.28 4.30 5.97
N PHE A 249 -21.42 5.18 5.48
CA PHE A 249 -21.20 6.47 6.10
C PHE A 249 -22.47 7.32 5.99
N ASN A 250 -23.00 7.77 7.14
CA ASN A 250 -24.15 8.68 7.21
C ASN A 250 -23.82 9.86 8.17
N PRO A 251 -23.81 11.12 7.70
CA PRO A 251 -24.01 11.57 6.31
C PRO A 251 -22.95 10.99 5.35
N PRO A 252 -23.13 11.08 4.01
CA PRO A 252 -22.13 10.62 3.04
C PRO A 252 -20.71 11.13 3.33
N ASN A 253 -19.70 10.38 2.90
CA ASN A 253 -18.28 10.69 3.13
C ASN A 253 -17.63 11.04 1.78
N GLU A 254 -17.21 12.30 1.63
CA GLU A 254 -16.63 12.84 0.40
C GLU A 254 -15.31 12.16 -0.02
N ASP A 255 -14.53 11.65 0.94
CA ASP A 255 -13.32 10.90 0.65
C ASP A 255 -13.67 9.57 -0.04
N LEU A 256 -14.78 8.95 0.35
CA LEU A 256 -15.23 7.72 -0.27
C LEU A 256 -15.87 7.97 -1.64
N ASP A 257 -16.55 9.09 -1.82
CA ASP A 257 -17.05 9.49 -3.14
C ASP A 257 -15.88 9.69 -4.13
N TRP A 258 -14.76 10.25 -3.65
CA TRP A 258 -13.51 10.30 -4.42
C TRP A 258 -12.98 8.90 -4.72
N LEU A 259 -12.89 8.00 -3.73
CA LEU A 259 -12.44 6.62 -3.97
C LEU A 259 -13.33 5.90 -4.99
N ASP A 260 -14.64 6.11 -4.91
CA ASP A 260 -15.62 5.51 -5.80
C ASP A 260 -15.41 5.94 -7.25
N LEU A 261 -15.17 7.24 -7.48
CA LEU A 261 -14.87 7.78 -8.82
C LEU A 261 -13.61 7.15 -9.44
N HIS A 262 -12.59 6.93 -8.62
CA HIS A 262 -11.30 6.42 -9.07
C HIS A 262 -11.21 4.89 -9.03
N TYR A 263 -12.19 4.20 -8.44
CA TYR A 263 -12.17 2.74 -8.32
C TYR A 263 -12.30 2.07 -9.71
N PRO A 264 -11.43 1.08 -10.04
CA PRO A 264 -11.42 0.44 -11.36
C PRO A 264 -12.72 -0.28 -11.72
N GLY A 265 -13.43 -0.84 -10.73
CA GLY A 265 -14.62 -1.65 -10.96
C GLY A 265 -15.89 -0.87 -11.29
N LYS A 266 -15.95 0.43 -10.99
CA LYS A 266 -17.19 1.21 -11.10
C LYS A 266 -17.65 1.43 -12.55
N THR A 267 -16.74 1.41 -13.52
CA THR A 267 -17.04 1.55 -14.95
C THR A 267 -17.23 0.22 -15.68
N HIS A 268 -17.21 -0.92 -14.96
CA HIS A 268 -17.44 -2.26 -15.52
C HIS A 268 -18.81 -2.86 -15.19
N ILE A 269 -19.62 -2.17 -14.40
CA ILE A 269 -21.06 -2.43 -14.31
C ILE A 269 -21.68 -1.67 -15.50
N GLY A 270 -21.66 -2.29 -16.68
CA GLY A 270 -22.13 -1.67 -17.94
C GLY A 270 -23.65 -1.55 -18.04
N PRO A 271 -24.22 -1.20 -19.20
CA PRO A 271 -23.63 -0.57 -20.40
C PRO A 271 -23.54 0.96 -20.32
#